data_AF-A0AAW2RPA6-F1
#
_entry.id   AF-A0AAW2RPA6-F1
#
_cell.length_a   1.000
_cell.length_b   1.000
_cell.length_c   1.000
_cell.angle_alpha   90.00
_cell.angle_beta   90.00
_cell.angle_gamma   90.00
#
_symmetry.space_group_name_H-M   'P 1'
#
loop_
_entity.id
_entity.type
_entity.pdbx_description
1 polymer ?
#
loop_
_entity_poly.entity_id
_entity_poly.type
_entity_poly.pdbx_seq_one_letter_code
_entity_poly.pdbx_strand_id
1 'polypeptide(L)'
;MDVGASTPFLWAFEEREKLLEFYERVSGARMHASFIRPGGVAQDLPLGLCRDIDSFTQQFSSRIDELEEMSTGNRIWKQRLVDIGTVTAQQAKDWGFSGVRGTRGDRYDRYCIRIEEMRQSLRIIVQCLNQMPSGMIKADDRKLCPPSRCRMKLSMESCAV
;
A
#
# COMPACT_ATOMS: atom_id res chain seq x y z
N MET A 1 -6.38 -16.76 -8.38
CA MET A 1 -6.81 -18.02 -7.75
C MET A 1 -8.16 -18.49 -8.29
N ASP A 2 -9.23 -17.70 -8.16
CA ASP A 2 -10.59 -18.13 -8.55
C ASP A 2 -10.77 -18.43 -10.05
N VAL A 3 -9.96 -17.80 -10.91
CA VAL A 3 -9.95 -18.05 -12.36
C VAL A 3 -9.06 -19.27 -12.72
N GLY A 4 -8.35 -19.86 -11.75
CA GLY A 4 -7.49 -21.04 -11.94
C GLY A 4 -5.98 -20.75 -11.96
N ALA A 5 -5.56 -19.48 -11.94
CA ALA A 5 -4.15 -19.12 -11.82
C ALA A 5 -3.72 -19.07 -10.34
N SER A 6 -3.02 -20.11 -9.88
CA SER A 6 -2.47 -20.23 -8.52
C SER A 6 -1.00 -19.80 -8.42
N THR A 7 -0.20 -19.98 -9.46
CA THR A 7 1.23 -19.62 -9.44
C THR A 7 1.49 -18.13 -9.21
N PRO A 8 0.83 -17.19 -9.91
CA PRO A 8 1.03 -15.76 -9.67
C PRO A 8 0.63 -15.33 -8.25
N PHE A 9 -0.31 -16.07 -7.64
CA PHE A 9 -0.71 -15.84 -6.26
C PHE A 9 0.41 -16.19 -5.28
N LEU A 10 1.09 -17.33 -5.46
CA LEU A 10 2.19 -17.72 -4.58
C LEU A 10 3.36 -16.73 -4.66
N TRP A 11 3.72 -16.29 -5.87
CA TRP A 11 4.77 -15.29 -6.07
C TRP A 11 4.43 -13.95 -5.44
N ALA A 12 3.18 -13.49 -5.59
CA ALA A 12 2.74 -12.26 -4.94
C ALA A 12 2.74 -12.36 -3.40
N PHE A 13 2.54 -13.56 -2.84
CA PHE A 13 2.59 -13.77 -1.40
C PHE A 13 4.00 -13.68 -0.83
N GLU A 14 5.02 -14.10 -1.58
CA GLU A 14 6.42 -13.90 -1.19
C GLU A 14 6.75 -12.42 -1.06
N GLU A 15 6.37 -11.60 -2.04
CA GLU A 15 6.59 -10.14 -1.99
C GLU A 15 5.74 -9.46 -0.90
N ARG A 16 4.53 -9.96 -0.67
CA ARG A 16 3.68 -9.50 0.44
C ARG A 16 4.32 -9.80 1.80
N GLU A 17 5.04 -10.90 1.95
CA GLU A 17 5.73 -11.24 3.21
C GLU A 17 6.84 -10.24 3.54
N LYS A 18 7.63 -9.83 2.54
CA LYS A 18 8.65 -8.77 2.70
C LYS A 18 8.01 -7.45 3.16
N LEU A 19 6.83 -7.10 2.63
CA LEU A 19 6.08 -5.93 3.08
C LEU A 19 5.60 -6.08 4.54
N LEU A 20 5.17 -7.28 4.94
CA LEU A 20 4.76 -7.53 6.33
C LEU A 20 5.93 -7.43 7.32
N GLU A 21 7.15 -7.79 6.89
CA GLU A 21 8.36 -7.59 7.70
C GLU A 21 8.61 -6.09 7.96
N PHE A 22 8.42 -5.23 6.96
CA PHE A 22 8.50 -3.78 7.17
C PHE A 22 7.45 -3.27 8.15
N TYR A 23 6.22 -3.79 8.08
CA TYR A 23 5.16 -3.46 9.03
C TYR A 23 5.52 -3.89 10.47
N GLU A 24 6.09 -5.07 10.61
CA GLU A 24 6.54 -5.60 11.89
C GLU A 24 7.68 -4.76 12.48
N ARG A 25 8.65 -4.34 11.66
CA ARG A 25 9.75 -3.46 12.12
C ARG A 25 9.27 -2.10 12.60
N VAL A 26 8.23 -1.54 11.99
CA VAL A 26 7.70 -0.21 12.34
C VAL A 26 6.76 -0.27 13.55
N SER A 27 5.89 -1.28 13.61
CA SER A 27 4.79 -1.31 14.58
C SER A 27 4.89 -2.42 15.63
N GLY A 28 5.72 -3.43 15.40
CA GLY A 28 5.79 -4.66 16.19
C GLY A 28 4.69 -5.68 15.86
N ALA A 29 3.80 -5.37 14.90
CA ALA A 29 2.73 -6.25 14.47
C ALA A 29 2.70 -6.39 12.94
N ARG A 30 2.34 -7.58 12.46
CA ARG A 30 2.38 -7.89 11.02
C ARG A 30 1.23 -7.28 10.23
N MET A 31 0.01 -7.23 10.79
CA MET A 31 -1.16 -6.68 10.09
C MET A 31 -1.82 -5.52 10.84
N HIS A 32 -2.16 -5.72 12.11
CA HIS A 32 -2.85 -4.72 12.92
C HIS A 32 -1.85 -3.77 13.60
N ALA A 33 -1.25 -2.89 12.80
CA ALA A 33 -0.15 -2.02 13.23
C ALA A 33 -0.55 -0.89 14.20
N SER A 34 -1.81 -0.45 14.20
CA SER A 34 -2.28 0.73 14.97
C SER A 34 -1.31 1.94 14.90
N PHE A 35 -0.66 2.12 13.75
CA PHE A 35 0.46 3.03 13.55
C PHE A 35 0.00 4.46 13.28
N ILE A 36 -0.97 4.61 12.37
CA ILE A 36 -1.61 5.89 12.07
C ILE A 36 -2.64 6.18 13.17
N ARG A 37 -2.54 7.35 13.80
CA ARG A 37 -3.43 7.77 14.88
C ARG A 37 -3.89 9.22 14.65
N PRO A 38 -5.03 9.65 15.21
CA PRO A 38 -5.39 11.06 15.21
C PRO A 38 -4.26 11.91 15.82
N GLY A 39 -3.76 12.89 15.06
CA GLY A 39 -2.62 13.74 15.46
C GLY A 39 -1.23 13.25 15.01
N GLY A 40 -1.15 12.18 14.21
CA GLY A 40 0.07 11.82 13.48
C GLY A 40 0.38 10.32 13.54
N VAL A 41 1.62 10.01 13.87
CA VAL A 41 2.14 8.64 13.83
C VAL A 41 2.52 8.15 15.24
N ALA A 42 2.34 6.86 15.52
CA ALA A 42 2.62 6.29 16.83
C ALA A 42 4.10 6.40 17.25
N GLN A 43 5.02 6.06 16.35
CA GLN A 43 6.47 5.98 16.57
C GLN A 43 7.21 6.39 15.28
N ASP A 44 8.47 6.79 15.42
CA ASP A 44 9.32 7.14 14.28
C ASP A 44 9.86 5.87 13.61
N LEU A 45 10.35 6.01 12.37
CA LEU A 45 10.90 4.90 11.60
C LEU A 45 12.22 4.41 12.22
N PRO A 46 12.45 3.08 12.28
CA PRO A 46 13.74 2.56 12.72
C PRO A 46 14.84 2.91 11.71
N LEU A 47 16.06 3.10 12.23
CA LEU A 47 17.22 3.42 11.40
C LEU A 47 17.47 2.30 10.36
N GLY A 48 17.78 2.71 9.13
CA GLY A 48 18.09 1.80 8.02
C GLY A 48 16.89 1.35 7.18
N LEU A 49 15.66 1.43 7.71
CA LEU A 49 14.46 0.94 7.01
C LEU A 49 14.25 1.59 5.64
N CYS A 50 14.55 2.89 5.50
CA CYS A 50 14.37 3.61 4.23
C CYS A 50 15.26 3.04 3.10
N ARG A 51 16.45 2.52 3.43
CA ARG A 51 17.34 1.88 2.45
C ARG A 51 16.81 0.52 2.02
N ASP A 52 16.26 -0.24 2.97
CA ASP A 52 15.69 -1.55 2.71
C ASP A 52 14.44 -1.44 1.82
N ILE A 53 13.61 -0.42 2.06
CA ILE A 53 12.45 -0.11 1.21
C ILE A 53 12.91 0.28 -0.20
N ASP A 54 13.94 1.11 -0.35
CA ASP A 54 14.48 1.47 -1.66
C ASP A 54 14.95 0.23 -2.44
N SER A 55 15.73 -0.65 -1.80
CA SER A 55 16.17 -1.91 -2.40
C SER A 55 14.99 -2.80 -2.82
N PHE A 56 13.95 -2.88 -1.98
CA PHE A 56 12.72 -3.60 -2.32
C PHE A 56 12.01 -3.01 -3.54
N THR A 57 11.87 -1.68 -3.63
CA THR A 57 11.17 -1.05 -4.76
C THR A 57 11.85 -1.31 -6.10
N GLN A 58 13.19 -1.38 -6.13
CA GLN A 58 13.95 -1.69 -7.34
C GLN A 58 13.70 -3.14 -7.81
N GLN A 59 13.62 -4.09 -6.87
CA GLN A 59 13.35 -5.50 -7.18
C GLN A 59 11.88 -5.76 -7.52
N PHE A 60 10.94 -5.04 -6.88
CA PHE A 60 9.52 -5.28 -7.08
C PHE A 60 9.04 -4.89 -8.50
N SER A 61 9.73 -3.96 -9.16
CA SER A 61 9.40 -3.59 -10.55
C SER A 61 9.49 -4.79 -11.49
N SER A 62 10.58 -5.56 -11.44
CA SER A 62 10.72 -6.74 -12.31
C SER A 62 9.72 -7.83 -11.97
N ARG A 63 9.34 -7.97 -10.69
CA ARG A 63 8.30 -8.92 -10.26
C ARG A 63 6.93 -8.59 -10.81
N ILE A 64 6.57 -7.31 -10.91
CA ILE A 64 5.31 -6.89 -11.55
C ILE A 64 5.32 -7.29 -13.02
N ASP A 65 6.43 -7.09 -13.72
CA ASP A 65 6.56 -7.41 -15.14
C ASP A 65 6.44 -8.92 -15.38
N GLU A 66 7.08 -9.75 -14.55
CA GLU A 66 6.93 -11.23 -14.57
C GLU A 66 5.46 -11.66 -14.36
N LEU A 67 4.76 -11.04 -13.39
CA LEU A 67 3.35 -11.33 -13.11
C LEU A 67 2.43 -10.91 -14.26
N GLU A 68 2.75 -9.79 -14.91
CA GLU A 68 2.00 -9.29 -16.06
C GLU A 68 2.22 -10.20 -17.29
N GLU A 69 3.45 -10.61 -17.58
CA GLU A 69 3.76 -11.48 -18.71
C GLU A 69 2.94 -12.78 -18.69
N MET A 70 2.85 -13.40 -17.50
CA MET A 70 2.11 -14.64 -17.28
C MET A 70 0.59 -14.49 -17.49
N SER A 71 0.04 -13.30 -17.26
CA SER A 71 -1.42 -13.06 -17.25
C SER A 71 -1.90 -12.35 -18.52
N THR A 72 -1.26 -11.26 -18.90
CA THR A 72 -1.62 -10.40 -20.04
C THR A 72 -1.37 -11.09 -21.38
N GLY A 73 -0.36 -11.94 -21.49
CA GLY A 73 -0.10 -12.75 -22.69
C GLY A 73 -1.08 -13.91 -22.87
N ASN A 74 -1.76 -14.34 -21.80
CA ASN A 74 -2.54 -15.56 -21.80
C ASN A 74 -3.92 -15.38 -22.46
N ARG A 75 -4.20 -16.20 -23.49
CA ARG A 75 -5.49 -16.20 -24.20
C ARG A 75 -6.66 -16.61 -23.31
N ILE A 76 -6.47 -17.61 -22.44
CA ILE A 76 -7.50 -18.09 -21.51
C ILE A 76 -7.87 -16.97 -20.54
N TRP A 77 -6.88 -16.21 -20.07
CA TRP A 77 -7.09 -15.07 -19.19
C TRP A 77 -7.96 -13.99 -19.84
N LYS A 78 -7.64 -13.61 -21.09
CA LYS A 78 -8.44 -12.64 -21.85
C LYS A 78 -9.85 -13.13 -22.12
N GLN A 79 -10.03 -14.39 -22.55
CA GLN A 79 -11.35 -14.98 -22.79
C GLN A 79 -12.26 -14.98 -21.56
N ARG A 80 -11.69 -15.02 -20.35
CA ARG A 80 -12.44 -15.07 -19.08
C ARG A 80 -12.73 -13.69 -18.48
N LEU A 81 -12.17 -12.62 -19.04
CA LEU A 81 -12.25 -11.27 -18.46
C LEU A 81 -12.74 -10.19 -19.43
N VAL A 82 -12.46 -10.34 -20.73
CA VAL A 82 -12.90 -9.41 -21.77
C VAL A 82 -14.42 -9.54 -21.94
N ASP A 83 -15.10 -8.39 -22.05
CA ASP A 83 -16.55 -8.26 -22.20
C ASP A 83 -17.41 -8.85 -21.06
N ILE A 84 -16.79 -9.17 -19.92
CA ILE A 84 -17.50 -9.71 -18.76
C ILE A 84 -17.66 -8.62 -17.69
N GLY A 85 -18.90 -8.46 -17.22
CA GLY A 85 -19.24 -7.51 -16.15
C GLY A 85 -19.04 -6.06 -16.57
N THR A 86 -19.44 -5.73 -17.80
CA THR A 86 -19.39 -4.39 -18.38
C THR A 86 -20.36 -3.47 -17.66
N VAL A 87 -19.88 -2.30 -17.24
CA VAL A 87 -20.68 -1.28 -16.56
C VAL A 87 -20.46 0.06 -17.25
N THR A 88 -21.55 0.68 -17.69
CA THR A 88 -21.47 2.01 -18.33
C THR A 88 -21.17 3.10 -17.31
N ALA A 89 -20.68 4.24 -17.79
CA ALA A 89 -20.30 5.33 -16.91
C ALA A 89 -21.47 5.97 -16.16
N GLN A 90 -22.67 5.96 -16.74
CA GLN A 90 -23.90 6.44 -16.12
C GLN A 90 -24.35 5.48 -15.02
N GLN A 91 -24.49 4.20 -15.34
CA GLN A 91 -24.86 3.15 -14.37
C GLN A 91 -23.91 3.14 -13.15
N ALA A 92 -22.61 3.29 -13.38
CA ALA A 92 -21.64 3.36 -12.28
C ALA A 92 -21.90 4.54 -11.33
N LYS A 93 -22.31 5.70 -11.85
CA LYS A 93 -22.65 6.87 -11.04
C LYS A 93 -23.96 6.67 -10.30
N ASP A 94 -24.96 6.15 -11.00
CA ASP A 94 -26.31 5.93 -10.44
C ASP A 94 -26.28 4.94 -9.28
N TRP A 95 -25.43 3.92 -9.37
CA TRP A 95 -25.22 2.93 -8.30
C TRP A 95 -24.19 3.36 -7.25
N GLY A 96 -23.59 4.54 -7.38
CA GLY A 96 -22.61 5.07 -6.43
C GLY A 96 -21.29 4.30 -6.39
N PHE A 97 -20.87 3.71 -7.50
CA PHE A 97 -19.57 3.04 -7.57
C PHE A 97 -18.42 4.04 -7.50
N SER A 98 -17.43 3.74 -6.66
CA SER A 98 -16.20 4.52 -6.49
C SER A 98 -14.96 3.65 -6.73
N GLY A 99 -13.86 4.28 -7.18
CA GLY A 99 -12.58 3.62 -7.43
C GLY A 99 -12.38 3.28 -8.90
N VAL A 100 -11.80 2.11 -9.18
CA VAL A 100 -11.21 1.77 -10.47
C VAL A 100 -12.27 1.44 -11.53
N ARG A 101 -12.26 2.19 -12.63
CA ARG A 101 -13.09 1.92 -13.81
C ARG A 101 -12.28 2.09 -15.10
N GLY A 102 -12.39 1.09 -15.98
CA GLY A 102 -11.86 1.11 -17.33
C GLY A 102 -12.64 2.00 -18.30
N THR A 103 -12.13 2.09 -19.53
CA THR A 103 -12.83 2.78 -20.63
C THR A 103 -13.99 1.95 -21.17
N ARG A 104 -13.80 0.63 -21.33
CA ARG A 104 -14.87 -0.30 -21.73
C ARG A 104 -15.73 -0.75 -20.55
N GLY A 105 -15.18 -0.64 -19.34
CA GLY A 105 -15.87 -0.99 -18.10
C GLY A 105 -15.95 -2.49 -17.84
N ASP A 106 -15.20 -3.31 -18.58
CA ASP A 106 -15.10 -4.76 -18.38
C ASP A 106 -14.20 -5.11 -17.17
N ARG A 107 -14.06 -6.41 -16.88
CA ARG A 107 -13.15 -6.89 -15.83
C ARG A 107 -11.69 -6.79 -16.24
N TYR A 108 -11.38 -6.94 -17.53
CA TYR A 108 -10.00 -6.89 -18.02
C TYR A 108 -9.38 -5.49 -17.88
N ASP A 109 -10.10 -4.42 -18.26
CA ASP A 109 -9.60 -3.05 -18.08
C ASP A 109 -9.34 -2.73 -16.60
N ARG A 110 -10.22 -3.20 -15.70
CA ARG A 110 -10.02 -3.03 -14.25
C ARG A 110 -8.75 -3.73 -13.78
N TYR A 111 -8.47 -4.93 -14.27
CA TYR A 111 -7.22 -5.64 -13.98
C TYR A 111 -6.01 -4.83 -14.45
N CYS A 112 -6.00 -4.35 -15.70
CA CYS A 112 -4.90 -3.56 -16.25
C CYS A 112 -4.65 -2.28 -15.44
N ILE A 113 -5.72 -1.57 -15.02
CA ILE A 113 -5.55 -0.38 -14.18
C ILE A 113 -4.96 -0.73 -12.81
N ARG A 114 -5.32 -1.87 -12.21
CA ARG A 114 -4.69 -2.29 -10.94
C ARG A 114 -3.19 -2.58 -11.08
N ILE A 115 -2.78 -3.18 -12.20
CA ILE A 115 -1.34 -3.35 -12.49
C ILE A 115 -0.64 -1.99 -12.58
N GLU A 116 -1.25 -1.04 -13.28
CA GLU A 116 -0.69 0.30 -13.42
C GLU A 116 -0.67 1.07 -12.10
N GLU A 117 -1.71 0.93 -11.27
CA GLU A 117 -1.75 1.50 -9.92
C GLU A 117 -0.61 0.97 -9.04
N MET A 118 -0.21 -0.30 -9.19
CA MET A 118 0.95 -0.84 -8.46
C MET A 118 2.25 -0.18 -8.94
N ARG A 119 2.42 0.04 -10.25
CA ARG A 119 3.58 0.77 -10.79
C ARG A 119 3.62 2.22 -10.30
N GLN A 120 2.49 2.91 -10.30
CA GLN A 120 2.41 4.28 -9.77
C GLN A 120 2.62 4.32 -8.26
N SER A 121 2.17 3.30 -7.52
CA SER A 121 2.44 3.18 -6.08
C SER A 121 3.94 3.07 -5.79
N LEU A 122 4.68 2.27 -6.56
CA LEU A 122 6.15 2.22 -6.47
C LEU A 122 6.78 3.59 -6.71
N ARG A 123 6.31 4.31 -7.73
CA ARG A 123 6.80 5.67 -8.04
C ARG A 123 6.56 6.64 -6.88
N ILE A 124 5.39 6.59 -6.25
CA ILE A 124 5.07 7.41 -5.09
C ILE A 124 6.00 7.08 -3.92
N ILE A 125 6.27 5.79 -3.66
CA ILE A 125 7.20 5.38 -2.60
C ILE A 125 8.59 5.98 -2.83
N VAL A 126 9.13 5.87 -4.06
CA VAL A 126 10.43 6.46 -4.41
C VAL A 126 10.43 7.99 -4.26
N GLN A 127 9.35 8.66 -4.64
CA GLN A 127 9.21 10.11 -4.45
C GLN A 127 9.20 10.48 -2.96
N CYS A 128 8.45 9.73 -2.14
CA CYS A 128 8.39 9.94 -0.70
C CYS A 128 9.76 9.74 -0.05
N LEU A 129 10.52 8.71 -0.44
CA LEU A 129 11.87 8.47 0.09
C LEU A 129 12.83 9.62 -0.22
N ASN A 130 12.74 10.21 -1.42
CA ASN A 130 13.59 11.32 -1.84
C ASN A 130 13.22 12.66 -1.17
N GLN A 131 11.95 12.83 -0.76
CA GLN A 131 11.41 14.09 -0.25
C GLN A 131 11.10 14.05 1.25
N MET A 132 11.72 13.15 2.03
CA MET A 132 11.42 13.03 3.45
C MET A 132 11.86 14.27 4.25
N PRO A 133 10.91 15.05 4.83
CA PRO A 133 11.26 16.13 5.72
C PRO A 133 11.71 15.58 7.07
N SER A 134 12.74 16.18 7.66
CA SER A 134 13.06 15.95 9.07
C SER A 134 12.16 16.79 9.95
N GLY A 135 11.64 16.21 11.04
CA GLY A 135 10.75 16.95 11.94
C GLY A 135 10.06 16.07 12.97
N MET A 136 9.14 16.69 13.72
CA MET A 136 8.30 15.98 14.67
C MET A 136 7.22 15.18 13.93
N ILE A 137 7.04 13.92 14.34
CA ILE A 137 6.09 12.97 13.76
C ILE A 137 4.65 13.08 14.30
N LYS A 138 4.47 13.85 15.38
CA LYS A 138 3.19 14.04 16.09
C LYS A 138 2.90 15.52 16.19
N ALA A 139 1.61 15.86 16.21
CA ALA A 139 1.15 17.20 16.53
C ALA A 139 1.60 17.61 17.94
N ASP A 140 1.87 18.91 18.12
CA ASP A 140 2.32 19.48 19.39
C ASP A 140 1.21 19.57 20.45
N ASP A 141 -0.05 19.39 20.04
CA ASP A 141 -1.21 19.45 20.91
C ASP A 141 -1.30 18.25 21.86
N ARG A 142 -0.93 18.49 23.12
CA ARG A 142 -0.90 17.47 24.19
C ARG A 142 -2.27 16.93 24.59
N LYS A 143 -3.35 17.64 24.27
CA LYS A 143 -4.73 17.16 24.51
C LYS A 143 -5.13 16.03 23.58
N LEU A 144 -4.52 15.97 22.40
CA LEU A 144 -4.81 14.99 21.36
C LEU A 144 -3.76 13.88 21.33
N CYS A 145 -2.49 14.24 21.44
CA CYS A 145 -1.38 13.32 21.36
C CYS A 145 -0.67 13.14 22.71
N PRO A 146 -0.45 11.89 23.17
CA PRO A 146 0.30 11.66 24.40
C PRO A 146 1.77 12.12 24.22
N PRO A 147 2.36 12.72 25.27
CA PRO A 147 3.74 13.20 25.21
C PRO A 147 4.74 12.03 25.08
N SER A 148 5.96 12.36 24.66
CA SER A 148 7.04 11.37 24.62
C SER A 148 7.39 10.86 26.03
N ARG A 149 7.81 9.59 26.14
CA ARG A 149 8.14 8.96 27.43
C ARG A 149 9.21 9.71 28.22
N CYS A 150 10.19 10.31 27.54
CA CYS A 150 11.21 11.14 28.18
C CYS A 150 10.62 12.39 28.83
N ARG A 151 9.69 13.07 28.13
CA ARG A 151 9.05 14.29 28.62
C ARG A 151 8.13 14.00 29.81
N MET A 152 7.37 12.91 29.72
CA MET A 152 6.52 12.41 30.80
C MET A 152 7.28 12.26 32.12
N LYS A 153 8.51 11.75 32.12
CA LYS A 153 9.30 11.58 33.35
C LYS A 153 9.81 12.90 33.96
N LEU A 154 9.89 13.98 33.19
CA LEU A 154 10.59 15.22 33.58
C LEU A 154 9.64 16.34 34.00
N SER A 155 8.39 16.35 33.54
CA SER A 155 7.45 17.45 33.83
C SER A 155 6.16 16.93 34.46
N MET A 156 5.77 17.55 35.57
CA MET A 156 4.50 17.26 36.27
C MET A 156 3.30 17.47 35.35
N GLU A 157 3.34 18.46 34.46
CA GLU A 157 2.25 18.75 33.51
C GLU A 157 2.06 17.64 32.48
N SER A 158 3.14 16.97 32.06
CA SER A 158 3.08 15.83 31.14
C SER A 158 2.75 14.50 31.81
N CYS A 159 2.75 14.44 33.14
CA CYS A 159 2.22 13.30 33.89
C CYS A 159 0.71 13.39 34.09
N ALA A 160 0.17 14.62 34.13
CA ALA A 160 -1.24 14.87 34.41
C ALA A 160 -2.16 14.68 33.19
N VAL A 161 -1.59 14.48 32.00
CA VAL A 161 -2.28 14.28 30.70
C VAL A 161 -1.87 12.94 30.13
#